data_AF-A0A966ML45-F1
#
_entry.id   AF-A0A966ML45-F1
#
_cell.length_a   1.000
_cell.length_b   1.000
_cell.length_c   1.000
_cell.angle_alpha   90.00
_cell.angle_beta   90.00
_cell.angle_gamma   90.00
#
_symmetry.space_group_name_H-M   'P 1'
#
loop_
_entity.id
_entity.type
_entity.pdbx_description
1 polymer ?
#
loop_
_entity_poly.entity_id
_entity_poly.type
_entity_poly.pdbx_seq_one_letter_code
_entity_poly.pdbx_strand_id
1 'polypeptide(L)'
;MQINGTFTAKATSQRSRAALLIGEPGQSSDQLLLAIEGQDQVEPVSISKVSAMMAGADWRITLTGRGVFTLSAALLPDELTPFLPTPEKTSRFIGLAERLGWRGMTVILSLIIMSLAGVRLALPYAADHVSRYVPQSWGKNIGNSTLNQLDSLLLEP
;
A
#
# COMPACT_ATOMS: atom_id res chain seq x y z
N MET A 1 17.34 -27.30 4.49
CA MET A 1 17.40 -25.96 5.12
C MET A 1 15.97 -25.49 5.36
N GLN A 2 15.73 -24.79 6.47
CA GLN A 2 14.38 -24.43 6.90
C GLN A 2 14.29 -22.93 7.17
N ILE A 3 13.30 -22.27 6.56
CA ILE A 3 13.03 -20.84 6.72
C ILE A 3 11.70 -20.70 7.45
N ASN A 4 11.77 -20.27 8.71
CA ASN A 4 10.59 -20.17 9.58
C ASN A 4 9.83 -18.86 9.35
N GLY A 5 8.52 -18.93 9.48
CA GLY A 5 7.64 -17.77 9.34
C GLY A 5 6.20 -18.10 9.71
N THR A 6 5.28 -17.28 9.21
CA THR A 6 3.85 -17.46 9.44
C THR A 6 3.11 -17.62 8.13
N PHE A 7 2.23 -18.61 8.03
CA PHE A 7 1.40 -18.88 6.86
C PHE A 7 -0.05 -18.46 7.12
N THR A 8 -0.65 -17.78 6.15
CA THR A 8 -2.07 -17.42 6.12
C THR A 8 -2.70 -18.01 4.86
N ALA A 9 -3.71 -18.86 5.01
CA ALA A 9 -4.34 -19.53 3.87
C ALA A 9 -5.23 -18.58 3.05
N LYS A 10 -5.42 -18.85 1.75
CA LYS A 10 -6.10 -17.99 0.76
C LYS A 10 -7.57 -17.69 1.06
N ALA A 11 -8.19 -18.42 1.99
CA ALA A 11 -9.59 -18.27 2.36
C ALA A 11 -9.80 -18.01 3.87
N THR A 12 -8.73 -17.84 4.65
CA THR A 12 -8.82 -17.66 6.10
C THR A 12 -7.93 -16.51 6.55
N SER A 13 -8.30 -15.90 7.68
CA SER A 13 -7.43 -14.96 8.40
C SER A 13 -6.55 -15.68 9.42
N GLN A 14 -6.66 -17.00 9.53
CA GLN A 14 -5.93 -17.79 10.50
C GLN A 14 -4.46 -17.85 10.11
N ARG A 15 -3.61 -17.49 11.07
CA ARG A 15 -2.15 -17.57 10.94
C ARG A 15 -1.67 -18.81 11.67
N SER A 16 -0.93 -19.65 10.96
CA SER A 16 -0.23 -20.79 11.53
C SER A 16 1.27 -20.58 11.41
N ARG A 17 2.06 -21.10 12.34
CA ARG A 17 3.51 -21.15 12.10
C ARG A 17 3.78 -22.13 10.98
N ALA A 18 4.74 -21.79 10.14
CA ALA A 18 5.11 -22.62 9.01
C ALA A 18 6.60 -22.46 8.71
N ALA A 19 7.16 -23.43 8.01
CA ALA A 19 8.52 -23.39 7.50
C ALA A 19 8.51 -23.66 5.99
N LEU A 20 9.30 -22.89 5.25
CA LEU A 20 9.68 -23.23 3.89
C LEU A 20 10.92 -24.11 3.94
N LEU A 21 10.84 -25.29 3.33
CA LEU A 21 11.92 -26.27 3.32
C LEU A 21 12.58 -26.30 1.94
N ILE A 22 13.91 -26.28 1.93
CA ILE A 22 14.74 -26.24 0.74
C ILE A 22 15.84 -27.29 0.87
N GLY A 23 15.95 -28.21 -0.09
CA GLY A 23 17.01 -29.21 -0.15
C GLY A 23 16.96 -30.26 0.95
N GLU A 24 15.76 -30.67 1.39
CA GLU A 24 15.58 -31.77 2.33
C GLU A 24 15.86 -33.14 1.68
N PRO A 25 16.18 -34.19 2.46
CA PRO A 25 16.44 -35.52 1.93
C PRO A 25 15.22 -36.06 1.16
N GLY A 26 15.38 -36.33 -0.14
CA GLY A 26 14.30 -36.78 -1.01
C GLY A 26 13.49 -35.66 -1.70
N GLN A 27 13.84 -34.40 -1.46
CA GLN A 27 13.28 -33.24 -2.15
C GLN A 27 14.01 -32.98 -3.47
N SER A 28 13.27 -32.69 -4.55
CA SER A 28 13.88 -32.25 -5.81
C SER A 28 14.49 -30.86 -5.66
N SER A 29 15.61 -30.59 -6.33
CA SER A 29 16.35 -29.32 -6.20
C SER A 29 15.59 -28.09 -6.69
N ASP A 30 14.56 -28.28 -7.51
CA ASP A 30 13.67 -27.25 -8.06
C ASP A 30 12.36 -27.09 -7.27
N GLN A 31 12.18 -27.86 -6.20
CA GLN A 31 10.95 -27.87 -5.42
C GLN A 31 11.11 -27.06 -4.15
N LEU A 32 10.14 -26.17 -3.87
CA LEU A 32 9.99 -25.53 -2.57
C LEU A 32 8.87 -26.24 -1.82
N LEU A 33 9.13 -26.63 -0.58
CA LEU A 33 8.18 -27.35 0.26
C LEU A 33 7.67 -26.44 1.38
N LEU A 34 6.39 -26.55 1.72
CA LEU A 34 5.76 -25.87 2.85
C LEU A 34 5.39 -26.89 3.93
N ALA A 35 5.91 -26.69 5.13
CA ALA A 35 5.49 -27.40 6.32
C ALA A 35 4.68 -26.44 7.21
N ILE A 36 3.51 -26.86 7.67
CA ILE A 36 2.63 -26.07 8.53
C ILE A 36 2.57 -26.74 9.91
N GLU A 37 2.76 -25.97 10.98
CA GLU A 37 2.66 -26.47 12.35
C GLU A 37 1.27 -27.06 12.59
N GLY A 38 1.23 -28.33 13.03
CA GLY A 38 -0.01 -29.09 13.22
C GLY A 38 -0.52 -29.84 11.98
N GLN A 39 0.22 -29.84 10.87
CA GLN A 39 -0.02 -30.71 9.72
C GLN A 39 1.17 -31.64 9.50
N ASP A 40 0.90 -32.95 9.41
CA ASP A 40 1.94 -33.96 9.17
C ASP A 40 2.39 -34.02 7.70
N GLN A 41 1.62 -33.41 6.80
CA GLN A 41 1.92 -33.41 5.37
C GLN A 41 2.71 -32.16 4.98
N VAL A 42 3.84 -32.40 4.33
CA VAL A 42 4.66 -31.37 3.70
C VAL A 42 4.28 -31.31 2.23
N GLU A 43 4.02 -30.11 1.72
CA GLU A 43 3.44 -29.95 0.39
C GLU A 43 4.29 -29.08 -0.53
N PRO A 44 4.41 -29.44 -1.84
CA PRO A 44 5.05 -28.57 -2.83
C PRO A 44 4.29 -27.25 -3.00
N VAL A 45 5.04 -26.16 -3.04
CA VAL A 45 4.52 -24.82 -3.28
C VAL A 45 5.39 -24.08 -4.29
N SER A 46 4.79 -23.12 -5.00
CA SER A 46 5.49 -22.24 -5.93
C SER A 46 5.23 -20.79 -5.55
N ILE A 47 6.27 -19.96 -5.58
CA ILE A 47 6.18 -18.54 -5.27
C ILE A 47 5.63 -17.80 -6.48
N SER A 48 4.48 -17.15 -6.31
CA SER A 48 3.85 -16.32 -7.35
C SER A 48 4.27 -14.86 -7.29
N LYS A 49 4.55 -14.34 -6.08
CA LYS A 49 4.90 -12.94 -5.85
C LYS A 49 5.64 -12.79 -4.54
N VAL A 50 6.65 -11.91 -4.51
CA VAL A 50 7.29 -11.46 -3.27
C VAL A 50 7.14 -9.95 -3.15
N SER A 51 6.82 -9.46 -1.96
CA SER A 51 6.69 -8.03 -1.66
C SER A 51 7.17 -7.73 -0.26
N ALA A 52 7.98 -6.67 -0.10
CA ALA A 52 8.31 -6.12 1.21
C ALA A 52 7.10 -5.37 1.80
N MET A 53 6.83 -5.54 3.09
CA MET A 53 5.88 -4.69 3.80
C MET A 53 6.48 -3.29 4.00
N MET A 54 5.65 -2.25 3.92
CA MET A 54 6.09 -0.89 4.20
C MET A 54 6.68 -0.85 5.63
N ALA A 55 7.93 -0.38 5.75
CA ALA A 55 8.83 -0.44 6.92
C ALA A 55 9.88 -1.57 6.94
N GLY A 56 9.99 -2.41 5.91
CA GLY A 56 11.20 -3.21 5.63
C GLY A 56 11.53 -4.35 6.59
N ALA A 57 10.69 -4.62 7.60
CA ALA A 57 10.93 -5.67 8.59
C ALA A 57 10.39 -7.06 8.17
N ASP A 58 9.35 -7.08 7.34
CA ASP A 58 8.64 -8.30 6.97
C ASP A 58 8.52 -8.46 5.45
N TRP A 59 8.80 -9.67 4.97
CA TRP A 59 8.59 -10.10 3.59
C TRP A 59 7.30 -10.89 3.48
N ARG A 60 6.46 -10.55 2.49
CA ARG A 60 5.28 -11.33 2.11
C ARG A 60 5.56 -12.10 0.84
N ILE A 61 5.52 -13.43 0.95
CA ILE A 61 5.72 -14.40 -0.12
C ILE A 61 4.36 -15.02 -0.44
N THR A 62 3.81 -14.73 -1.60
CA THR A 62 2.51 -15.26 -2.04
C THR A 62 2.72 -16.62 -2.71
N LEU A 63 2.14 -17.66 -2.12
CA LEU A 63 2.21 -19.03 -2.62
C LEU A 63 1.02 -19.30 -3.56
N THR A 64 1.31 -19.84 -4.74
CA THR A 64 0.34 -20.07 -5.82
C THR A 64 -0.82 -20.94 -5.32
N GLY A 65 -2.05 -20.40 -5.37
CA GLY A 65 -3.26 -21.12 -4.98
C GLY A 65 -3.46 -21.37 -3.49
N ARG A 66 -2.46 -21.10 -2.64
CA ARG A 66 -2.44 -21.51 -1.22
C ARG A 66 -2.68 -20.39 -0.23
N GLY A 67 -2.00 -19.25 -0.41
CA GLY A 67 -2.03 -18.19 0.59
C GLY A 67 -0.75 -17.35 0.62
N VAL A 68 -0.46 -16.75 1.77
CA VAL A 68 0.68 -15.85 1.98
C VAL A 68 1.53 -16.37 3.13
N PHE A 69 2.81 -16.52 2.87
CA PHE A 69 3.85 -16.75 3.87
C PHE A 69 4.50 -15.42 4.23
N THR A 70 4.59 -15.12 5.51
CA THR A 70 5.20 -13.89 6.04
C THR A 70 6.48 -14.27 6.78
N LEU A 71 7.58 -13.70 6.33
CA LEU A 71 8.92 -13.91 6.86
C LEU A 71 9.39 -12.62 7.53
N SER A 72 9.66 -12.68 8.82
CA SER A 72 10.28 -11.56 9.55
C SER A 72 11.79 -11.66 9.39
N ALA A 73 12.34 -10.95 8.42
CA ALA A 73 13.77 -10.90 8.13
C ALA A 73 14.12 -9.56 7.48
N ALA A 74 15.25 -8.98 7.89
CA ALA A 74 15.73 -7.72 7.33
C ALA A 74 16.13 -7.85 5.84
N LEU A 75 16.70 -9.00 5.47
CA LEU A 75 16.97 -9.39 4.09
C LEU A 75 16.24 -10.69 3.75
N LEU A 76 15.89 -10.84 2.47
CA LEU A 76 15.37 -12.10 1.96
C LEU A 76 16.53 -13.11 1.87
N PRO A 77 16.39 -14.33 2.43
CA PRO A 77 17.43 -15.37 2.37
C PRO A 77 17.85 -15.68 0.94
N ASP A 78 19.15 -15.75 0.68
CA ASP A 78 19.71 -16.00 -0.66
C ASP A 78 19.25 -17.34 -1.23
N GLU A 79 18.92 -18.33 -0.38
CA GLU A 79 18.44 -19.64 -0.83
C GLU A 79 17.04 -19.60 -1.45
N LEU A 80 16.26 -18.55 -1.21
CA LEU A 80 14.96 -18.36 -1.86
C LEU A 80 15.09 -17.80 -3.28
N THR A 81 16.23 -17.17 -3.62
CA THR A 81 16.51 -16.58 -4.93
C THR A 81 16.15 -17.46 -6.13
N PRO A 82 16.53 -18.75 -6.19
CA PRO A 82 16.19 -19.62 -7.32
C PRO A 82 14.68 -19.90 -7.47
N PHE A 83 13.90 -19.76 -6.38
CA PHE A 83 12.46 -20.01 -6.39
C PHE A 83 11.64 -18.73 -6.61
N LEU A 84 12.29 -17.56 -6.65
CA LEU A 84 11.60 -16.31 -6.90
C LEU A 84 11.04 -16.30 -8.32
N PRO A 85 9.83 -15.77 -8.51
CA PRO A 85 9.34 -15.52 -9.85
C PRO A 85 10.34 -14.61 -10.55
N THR A 86 10.85 -15.04 -11.70
CA THR A 86 11.67 -14.22 -12.57
C THR A 86 10.96 -12.87 -12.74
N PRO A 87 11.65 -11.72 -12.66
CA PRO A 87 11.03 -10.40 -12.78
C PRO A 87 10.55 -10.13 -14.22
N GLU A 88 9.67 -10.97 -14.75
CA GLU A 88 9.17 -10.90 -16.13
C GLU A 88 7.91 -10.03 -16.27
N LYS A 89 7.30 -9.55 -15.18
CA LYS A 89 6.02 -8.81 -15.27
C LYS A 89 5.92 -7.56 -14.40
N THR A 90 7.04 -6.88 -14.18
CA THR A 90 7.05 -5.48 -13.73
C THR A 90 7.19 -4.50 -14.91
N SER A 91 7.01 -4.95 -16.16
CA SER A 91 7.25 -4.13 -17.36
C SER A 91 6.06 -3.26 -17.80
N ARG A 92 4.88 -3.37 -17.19
CA ARG A 92 3.74 -2.53 -17.60
C ARG A 92 3.85 -1.09 -17.11
N PHE A 93 4.37 -0.89 -15.90
CA PHE A 93 4.53 0.45 -15.32
C PHE A 93 5.87 1.09 -15.69
N ILE A 94 6.94 0.28 -15.80
CA ILE A 94 8.24 0.76 -16.28
C ILE A 94 8.15 1.14 -17.77
N GLY A 95 7.46 0.35 -18.61
CA GLY A 95 7.25 0.69 -20.02
C GLY A 95 6.35 1.92 -20.23
N LEU A 96 5.46 2.23 -19.29
CA LEU A 96 4.68 3.48 -19.30
C LEU A 96 5.56 4.67 -18.90
N ALA A 97 6.43 4.53 -17.90
CA ALA A 97 7.40 5.55 -17.53
C ALA A 97 8.47 5.79 -18.60
N GLU A 98 8.90 4.75 -19.33
CA GLU A 98 9.83 4.86 -20.47
C GLU A 98 9.18 5.46 -21.73
N ARG A 99 7.92 5.07 -22.05
CA ARG A 99 7.17 5.71 -23.16
C ARG A 99 6.82 7.15 -22.86
N LEU A 100 6.55 7.44 -21.59
CA LEU A 100 6.36 8.79 -21.09
C LEU A 100 7.73 9.41 -20.79
N GLY A 101 8.62 9.42 -21.78
CA GLY A 101 9.91 10.08 -21.69
C GLY A 101 9.76 11.54 -21.24
N TRP A 102 10.87 12.24 -21.03
CA TRP A 102 10.91 13.57 -20.38
C TRP A 102 9.83 14.57 -20.87
N ARG A 103 9.42 14.48 -22.14
CA ARG A 103 8.34 15.26 -22.77
C ARG A 103 6.92 14.99 -22.25
N GLY A 104 6.61 13.77 -21.81
CA GLY A 104 5.30 13.47 -21.23
C GLY A 104 5.19 13.93 -19.77
N MET A 105 6.30 13.86 -19.03
CA MET A 105 6.39 14.40 -17.67
C MET A 105 6.19 15.91 -17.65
N THR A 106 6.75 16.65 -18.63
CA THR A 106 6.54 18.10 -18.72
C THR A 106 5.09 18.48 -19.00
N VAL A 107 4.38 17.70 -19.83
CA VAL A 107 2.95 17.94 -20.12
C VAL A 107 2.09 17.69 -18.88
N ILE A 108 2.32 16.61 -18.14
CA ILE A 108 1.57 16.34 -16.90
C ILE A 108 1.85 17.43 -15.86
N LEU A 109 3.12 17.81 -15.69
CA LEU A 109 3.51 18.88 -14.78
C LEU A 109 2.85 20.21 -15.17
N SER A 110 2.81 20.55 -16.46
CA SER A 110 2.16 21.78 -16.92
C SER A 110 0.66 21.74 -16.67
N LEU A 111 0.01 20.59 -16.83
CA LEU A 111 -1.43 20.41 -16.56
C LEU A 111 -1.75 20.59 -15.07
N ILE A 112 -0.90 20.07 -14.19
CA ILE A 112 -1.03 20.27 -12.73
C ILE A 112 -0.85 21.74 -12.38
N ILE A 113 0.17 22.41 -12.91
CA ILE A 113 0.44 23.83 -12.66
C ILE A 113 -0.72 24.69 -13.19
N MET A 114 -1.22 24.39 -14.38
CA MET A 114 -2.33 25.11 -15.01
C MET A 114 -3.65 24.92 -14.24
N SER A 115 -3.89 23.72 -13.69
CA SER A 115 -5.01 23.46 -12.79
C SER A 115 -4.89 24.25 -11.49
N LEU A 116 -3.73 24.22 -10.81
CA LEU A 116 -3.50 24.99 -9.59
C LEU A 116 -3.63 26.51 -9.81
N ALA A 117 -3.08 27.03 -10.91
CA ALA A 117 -3.20 28.43 -11.27
C ALA A 117 -4.66 28.82 -11.58
N GLY A 118 -5.40 27.96 -12.29
CA GLY A 118 -6.82 28.15 -12.57
C GLY A 118 -7.68 28.20 -11.31
N VAL A 119 -7.43 27.33 -10.33
CA VAL A 119 -8.11 27.36 -9.02
C VAL A 119 -7.82 28.65 -8.27
N ARG A 120 -6.58 29.14 -8.30
CA ARG A 120 -6.19 30.38 -7.60
C ARG A 120 -6.83 31.63 -8.21
N LEU A 121 -6.99 31.65 -9.54
CA LEU A 121 -7.67 32.74 -10.26
C LEU A 121 -9.20 32.65 -10.18
N ALA A 122 -9.78 31.46 -10.00
CA ALA A 122 -11.23 31.26 -9.85
C ALA A 122 -11.77 31.63 -8.46
N LEU A 123 -10.94 31.55 -7.42
CA LEU A 123 -11.30 31.90 -6.03
C LEU A 123 -11.91 33.32 -5.86
N PRO A 124 -11.32 34.41 -6.40
CA PRO A 124 -11.91 35.75 -6.26
C PRO A 124 -13.23 35.91 -7.03
N TYR A 125 -13.38 35.28 -8.20
CA TYR A 125 -14.63 35.33 -8.98
C TYR A 125 -15.74 34.50 -8.35
N ALA A 126 -15.42 33.33 -7.80
CA ALA A 126 -16.37 32.51 -7.06
C ALA A 126 -16.81 33.21 -5.75
N ALA A 127 -15.88 33.86 -5.04
CA ALA A 127 -16.19 34.64 -3.85
C ALA A 127 -17.14 35.82 -4.14
N ASP A 128 -16.94 36.53 -5.26
CA ASP A 128 -17.80 37.64 -5.67
C ASP A 128 -19.18 37.20 -6.20
N HIS A 129 -19.28 35.98 -6.72
CA HIS A 129 -20.56 35.40 -7.12
C HIS A 129 -21.36 34.88 -5.93
N VAL A 130 -20.70 34.24 -4.95
CA VAL A 130 -21.32 33.71 -3.73
C VAL A 130 -21.76 34.83 -2.80
N SER A 131 -21.01 35.94 -2.71
CA SER A 131 -21.36 37.10 -1.85
C SER A 131 -22.73 37.70 -2.18
N ARG A 132 -23.22 37.59 -3.41
CA ARG A 132 -24.55 38.07 -3.83
C ARG A 132 -25.70 37.17 -3.37
N TYR A 133 -25.41 35.94 -2.99
CA TYR A 133 -26.40 34.96 -2.53
C TYR A 133 -26.32 34.71 -1.02
N VAL A 134 -25.33 35.25 -0.32
CA VAL A 134 -25.24 35.17 1.15
C VAL A 134 -26.22 36.18 1.76
N PRO A 135 -27.29 35.72 2.45
CA PRO A 135 -28.22 36.63 3.10
C PRO A 135 -27.53 37.33 4.27
N GLN A 136 -27.77 38.64 4.46
CA GLN A 136 -27.16 39.40 5.57
C GLN A 136 -27.47 38.83 6.97
N SER A 137 -28.49 37.97 7.10
CA SER A 137 -28.80 37.24 8.33
C SER A 137 -27.71 36.25 8.74
N TRP A 138 -26.94 35.70 7.79
CA TRP A 138 -25.84 34.78 8.10
C TRP A 138 -24.65 35.49 8.75
N GLY A 139 -24.31 36.71 8.31
CA GLY A 139 -23.26 37.50 8.93
C GLY A 139 -23.57 37.88 10.38
N LYS A 140 -24.83 38.21 10.69
CA LYS A 140 -25.28 38.50 12.06
C LYS A 140 -25.25 37.27 12.96
N ASN A 141 -25.63 36.10 12.42
CA ASN A 141 -25.62 34.86 13.20
C ASN A 141 -24.20 34.38 13.53
N ILE A 142 -23.24 34.56 12.61
CA ILE A 142 -21.83 34.20 12.85
C ILE A 142 -21.21 35.13 13.90
N GLY A 143 -21.47 36.44 13.82
CA GLY A 143 -21.00 37.41 14.80
C GLY A 143 -21.58 37.17 16.21
N ASN A 144 -22.87 36.89 16.32
CA ASN A 144 -23.49 36.57 17.61
C ASN A 144 -23.04 35.21 18.17
N SER A 145 -22.77 34.22 17.30
CA SER A 145 -22.23 32.93 17.74
C SER A 145 -20.81 33.04 18.29
N THR A 146 -19.97 33.90 17.71
CA THR A 146 -18.59 34.11 18.21
C THR A 146 -18.58 34.97 19.47
N LEU A 147 -19.44 35.99 19.56
CA LEU A 147 -19.62 36.78 20.78
C LEU A 147 -20.15 35.92 21.94
N ASN A 148 -21.15 35.07 21.72
CA ASN A 148 -21.67 34.17 22.76
C ASN A 148 -20.66 33.12 23.19
N GLN A 149 -19.80 32.64 22.28
CA GLN A 149 -18.71 31.71 22.63
C GLN A 149 -17.59 32.38 23.42
N LEU A 150 -17.27 33.64 23.10
CA LEU A 150 -16.32 34.44 23.88
C LEU A 150 -16.88 34.79 25.26
N ASP A 151 -18.16 35.12 25.36
CA ASP A 151 -18.82 35.37 26.64
C ASP A 151 -18.85 34.11 27.51
N SER A 152 -19.16 32.93 26.94
CA SER A 152 -19.08 31.66 27.69
C SER A 152 -17.66 31.32 28.15
N LEU A 153 -16.63 31.70 27.38
CA LEU A 153 -15.23 31.44 27.73
C LEU A 153 -14.65 32.45 28.73
N LEU A 154 -15.23 33.64 28.85
CA LEU A 154 -14.72 34.74 29.68
C LEU A 154 -15.52 34.95 30.98
N LEU A 155 -16.78 34.49 31.05
CA LEU A 155 -17.69 34.70 32.19
C LEU A 155 -18.08 33.42 32.95
N GLU A 156 -17.58 32.24 32.57
CA GLU A 156 -17.64 31.07 33.44
C GLU A 156 -16.50 31.13 34.49
N PRO A 157 -16.79 31.08 35.81
CA PRO A 157 -15.78 31.08 36.86
C PRO A 157 -14.98 29.77 36.97
#